data_AF-A0A8J7ZKP1-F1
#
_entry.id   AF-A0A8J7ZKP1-F1
#
_cell.length_a   1.000
_cell.length_b   1.000
_cell.length_c   1.000
_cell.angle_alpha   90.00
_cell.angle_beta   90.00
_cell.angle_gamma   90.00
#
_symmetry.space_group_name_H-M   'P 1'
#
loop_
_entity.id
_entity.type
_entity.pdbx_description
1 polymer ?
#
loop_
_entity_poly.entity_id
_entity_poly.type
_entity_poly.pdbx_seq_one_letter_code
_entity_poly.pdbx_strand_id
1 'polypeptide(L)' 'MDRQDWIELVVSIGAVLVMLAVMVVIGTTYGDAQGILTAEGGFVLAGAVMFFVFFMVGVGYALAYFGKPDDEDENGNAV' A
#
# COMPACT_ATOMS: atom_id res chain seq x y z
N MET A 1 -22.75 -2.22 -2.31
CA MET A 1 -21.32 -2.02 -2.60
C MET A 1 -21.09 -0.59 -2.23
N ASP A 2 -20.67 -0.45 -0.99
CA ASP A 2 -20.88 0.77 -0.25
C ASP A 2 -19.64 1.65 -0.42
N ARG A 3 -19.74 2.95 -0.07
CA ARG A 3 -18.60 3.86 -0.25
C ARG A 3 -17.35 3.36 0.47
N GLN A 4 -17.54 2.69 1.59
CA GLN A 4 -16.48 2.06 2.37
C GLN A 4 -15.84 0.87 1.64
N ASP A 5 -16.64 -0.07 1.12
CA ASP A 5 -16.15 -1.21 0.32
C ASP A 5 -15.31 -0.76 -0.89
N TRP A 6 -15.73 0.32 -1.54
CA TRP A 6 -15.01 0.90 -2.67
C TRP A 6 -13.65 1.48 -2.27
N ILE A 7 -13.57 2.16 -1.11
CA ILE A 7 -12.31 2.71 -0.61
C ILE A 7 -11.33 1.59 -0.27
N GLU A 8 -11.80 0.55 0.41
CA GLU A 8 -10.97 -0.61 0.76
C GLU A 8 -10.39 -1.29 -0.49
N LEU A 9 -11.23 -1.49 -1.52
CA LEU A 9 -10.79 -2.05 -2.81
C LEU A 9 -9.74 -1.16 -3.49
N VAL A 10 -10.00 0.15 -3.57
CA VAL A 10 -9.08 1.10 -4.22
C VAL A 10 -7.74 1.16 -3.47
N VAL A 11 -7.77 1.14 -2.14
CA VAL A 11 -6.57 1.18 -1.31
C VAL A 11 -5.77 -0.11 -1.42
N SER A 12 -6.45 -1.26 -1.43
CA SER A 12 -5.80 -2.56 -1.63
C SER A 12 -5.08 -2.62 -2.97
N ILE A 13 -5.77 -2.23 -4.05
CA ILE A 13 -5.18 -2.19 -5.40
C ILE A 13 -4.03 -1.18 -5.44
N GLY A 14 -4.24 0.02 -4.89
CA GLY A 14 -3.23 1.08 -4.86
C GLY A 14 -1.96 0.66 -4.12
N ALA A 15 -2.09 0.02 -2.98
CA ALA A 15 -0.96 -0.47 -2.20
C ALA A 15 -0.13 -1.52 -2.97
N VAL A 16 -0.80 -2.45 -3.65
CA VAL A 16 -0.12 -3.44 -4.50
C VAL A 16 0.60 -2.75 -5.66
N LEU A 17 -0.05 -1.80 -6.33
CA LEU A 17 0.56 -1.05 -7.43
C LEU A 17 1.80 -0.25 -6.99
N VAL A 18 1.77 0.34 -5.79
CA VAL A 18 2.94 1.00 -5.20
C VAL A 18 4.10 0.03 -5.04
N MET A 19 3.86 -1.17 -4.50
CA MET A 19 4.92 -2.17 -4.34
C MET A 19 5.49 -2.62 -5.69
N LEU A 20 4.62 -2.86 -6.68
CA LEU A 20 5.05 -3.23 -8.02
C LEU A 20 5.89 -2.13 -8.67
N ALA A 21 5.50 -0.86 -8.51
CA ALA A 21 6.29 0.26 -9.02
C ALA A 21 7.68 0.31 -8.38
N VAL A 22 7.77 0.12 -7.06
CA VAL A 22 9.05 0.05 -6.35
C VAL A 22 9.90 -1.13 -6.86
N MET A 23 9.30 -2.31 -7.02
CA MET A 23 10.01 -3.48 -7.57
C MET A 23 10.54 -3.23 -8.98
N VAL A 24 9.75 -2.58 -9.85
CA VAL A 24 10.18 -2.21 -11.20
C VAL A 24 11.39 -1.27 -11.15
N VAL A 25 11.34 -0.22 -10.32
CA VAL A 25 12.45 0.73 -10.17
C VAL A 25 13.71 0.05 -9.66
N ILE A 26 13.59 -0.84 -8.66
CA ILE A 26 14.74 -1.58 -8.13
C ILE A 26 15.32 -2.50 -9.21
N GLY A 27 14.46 -3.21 -9.94
CA GLY A 27 14.89 -4.10 -11.02
C GLY A 27 15.61 -3.36 -12.15
N THR A 28 15.15 -2.17 -12.54
CA THR A 28 15.79 -1.38 -13.61
C THR A 28 17.06 -0.65 -13.15
N THR A 29 17.18 -0.37 -11.85
CA THR A 29 18.34 0.37 -11.29
C THR A 29 19.47 -0.56 -10.86
N TYR A 30 19.14 -1.71 -10.27
CA TYR A 30 20.11 -2.63 -9.65
C TYR A 30 20.16 -4.01 -10.31
N GLY A 31 19.44 -4.21 -11.41
CA GLY A 31 19.54 -5.39 -12.25
C GLY A 31 20.77 -5.36 -13.16
N ASP A 32 21.35 -6.52 -13.42
CA ASP A 32 22.43 -6.70 -14.38
C ASP A 32 21.90 -6.95 -15.81
N ALA A 33 22.81 -7.13 -16.78
CA ALA A 33 22.44 -7.41 -18.17
C ALA A 33 21.74 -8.78 -18.38
N GLN A 34 21.75 -9.65 -17.37
CA GLN A 34 21.05 -10.94 -17.36
C GLN A 34 19.70 -10.87 -16.65
N GLY A 35 19.30 -9.70 -16.15
CA GLY A 35 18.06 -9.51 -15.39
C GLY A 35 18.14 -10.05 -13.96
N ILE A 36 19.35 -10.26 -13.44
CA ILE A 36 19.58 -10.73 -12.07
C ILE A 36 19.88 -9.51 -11.18
N LEU A 37 19.30 -9.49 -9.99
CA LEU A 37 19.62 -8.48 -8.99
C LEU A 37 21.06 -8.63 -8.53
N THR A 38 21.79 -7.52 -8.55
CA THR A 38 23.07 -7.41 -7.87
C THR A 38 22.90 -7.58 -6.36
N ALA A 39 23.99 -7.87 -5.65
CA ALA A 39 23.96 -8.04 -4.18
C ALA A 39 23.38 -6.81 -3.45
N GLU A 40 23.70 -5.61 -3.94
CA GLU A 40 23.15 -4.35 -3.44
C GLU A 40 21.65 -4.23 -3.74
N GLY A 41 21.21 -4.56 -4.96
CA GLY A 41 19.80 -4.60 -5.32
C GLY A 41 18.98 -5.54 -4.45
N GLY A 42 19.54 -6.69 -4.06
CA GLY A 42 18.92 -7.61 -3.11
C GLY A 42 18.72 -6.99 -1.72
N PHE A 43 19.71 -6.25 -1.22
CA PHE A 43 19.59 -5.53 0.05
C PHE A 43 18.54 -4.41 -0.02
N VAL A 44 18.53 -3.64 -1.11
CA VAL A 44 17.54 -2.58 -1.34
C VAL A 44 16.13 -3.17 -1.46
N LEU A 45 15.96 -4.31 -2.13
CA LEU A 45 14.68 -5.02 -2.20
C LEU A 45 14.21 -5.47 -0.81
N ALA A 46 15.10 -6.00 0.03
CA ALA A 46 14.75 -6.37 1.40
C ALA A 46 14.32 -5.14 2.23
N GLY A 47 15.02 -4.00 2.06
CA GLY A 47 14.62 -2.72 2.65
C GLY A 47 13.26 -2.22 2.14
N ALA A 48 12.96 -2.41 0.84
CA ALA A 48 11.67 -2.06 0.25
C ALA A 48 10.53 -2.92 0.81
N VAL A 49 10.76 -4.21 1.04
CA VAL A 49 9.79 -5.09 1.72
C VAL A 49 9.56 -4.62 3.16
N MET A 50 10.63 -4.31 3.90
CA MET A 50 10.51 -3.74 5.25
C MET A 50 9.67 -2.46 5.24
N PHE A 51 9.98 -1.53 4.34
CA PHE A 51 9.20 -0.31 4.14
C PHE A 51 7.74 -0.62 3.82
N PHE A 52 7.46 -1.59 2.93
CA PHE A 52 6.10 -1.95 2.55
C PHE A 52 5.27 -2.48 3.72
N VAL A 53 5.90 -3.24 4.63
CA VAL A 53 5.23 -3.67 5.87
C VAL A 53 4.83 -2.47 6.73
N PHE A 54 5.75 -1.53 6.97
CA PHE A 54 5.44 -0.30 7.72
C PHE A 54 4.42 0.58 7.01
N PHE A 55 4.50 0.67 5.69
CA PHE A 55 3.52 1.35 4.85
C PHE A 55 2.13 0.74 5.02
N MET A 56 2.00 -0.58 4.97
CA MET A 56 0.73 -1.27 5.18
C MET A 56 0.16 -1.05 6.59
N VAL A 57 1.03 -1.04 7.61
CA VAL A 57 0.62 -0.66 8.97
C VAL A 57 0.07 0.78 8.98
N GLY A 58 0.76 1.72 8.33
CA GLY A 58 0.32 3.11 8.20
C GLY A 58 -1.00 3.26 7.43
N VAL A 59 -1.17 2.53 6.32
CA VAL A 59 -2.40 2.51 5.52
C VAL A 59 -3.56 1.96 6.35
N GLY A 60 -3.38 0.83 7.03
CA GLY A 60 -4.40 0.27 7.91
C GLY A 60 -4.78 1.21 9.04
N TYR A 61 -3.79 1.87 9.65
CA TYR A 61 -4.02 2.89 10.67
C TYR A 61 -4.79 4.10 10.12
N ALA A 62 -4.41 4.60 8.94
CA ALA A 62 -5.08 5.72 8.29
C ALA A 62 -6.54 5.39 7.95
N LEU A 63 -6.82 4.18 7.44
CA LEU A 63 -8.19 3.72 7.19
C LEU A 63 -9.01 3.63 8.48
N ALA A 64 -8.41 3.16 9.57
CA ALA A 64 -9.11 3.05 10.85
C ALA A 64 -9.53 4.42 11.43
N TYR A 65 -8.77 5.48 11.12
CA TYR A 65 -8.96 6.83 11.67
C TYR A 65 -9.75 7.75 10.75
N PHE A 66 -9.49 7.69 9.44
CA PHE A 66 -10.11 8.56 8.43
C PHE A 66 -11.21 7.88 7.61
N GLY A 67 -11.31 6.55 7.70
CA GLY A 67 -12.31 5.76 6.97
C GLY A 67 -13.60 5.51 7.75
N LYS A 68 -13.74 6.02 8.98
CA LYS A 68 -15.03 6.02 9.68
C LYS A 68 -15.91 7.12 9.10
N PRO A 69 -17.06 6.80 8.48
CA PRO A 69 -18.12 7.80 8.36
C PRO A 69 -18.57 8.19 9.76
N ASP A 70 -18.91 9.46 9.96
CA ASP A 70 -19.64 9.90 11.16
C ASP A 70 -20.86 8.98 11.30
N ASP A 71 -20.95 8.26 12.41
CA ASP A 71 -22.05 7.33 12.67
C ASP A 71 -23.36 8.14 12.56
N GLU A 72 -24.20 7.81 11.58
CA GLU A 72 -25.61 8.21 11.61
C GLU A 72 -26.16 7.76 12.97
N ASP A 73 -26.77 8.68 13.71
CA ASP A 73 -27.33 8.35 15.01
C ASP A 73 -28.41 7.26 14.86
N GLU A 74 -28.73 6.56 15.96
CA GLU A 74 -29.76 5.49 16.00
C GLU A 74 -31.17 5.97 15.52
N ASN A 75 -31.32 7.25 15.14
CA ASN A 75 -32.53 7.90 14.65
C ASN A 75 -32.50 8.26 13.16
N GLY A 76 -31.42 7.94 12.43
CA GLY A 76 -31.35 8.10 10.97
C GLY A 76 -31.26 9.54 10.50
N ASN A 77 -30.55 10.41 11.23
CA ASN A 77 -30.21 11.74 10.74
C ASN A 77 -28.69 11.96 10.72
N ALA A 78 -28.21 12.66 9.67
CA ALA A 78 -26.81 13.06 9.57
C ALA A 78 -26.49 14.16 10.60
N VAL A 79 -25.39 14.00 11.35
CA VAL A 79 -24.80 15.02 12.22
C VAL A 79 -23.79 15.90 11.48
#